data_AF-A0A9E4WVA3-F1
#
_entry.id   AF-A0A9E4WVA3-F1
#
_cell.length_a   1.000
_cell.length_b   1.000
_cell.length_c   1.000
_cell.angle_alpha   90.00
_cell.angle_beta   90.00
_cell.angle_gamma   90.00
#
_symmetry.space_group_name_H-M   'P 1'
#
loop_
_entity.id
_entity.type
_entity.pdbx_description
1 polymer ?
#
loop_
_entity_poly.entity_id
_entity_poly.type
_entity_poly.pdbx_seq_one_letter_code
_entity_poly.pdbx_strand_id
1 'polypeptide(L)' 'HVEQDPHRLVPVDVLREMVREGRIGKLHEEFFSTTGNGNPLENSRRMGREMAARLKEAGVDSVILTST' A
#
# COMPACT_ATOMS: atom_id res chain seq x y z
N HIS A 1 -28.06 -0.69 1.48
CA HIS A 1 -27.43 0.26 0.53
C HIS A 1 -26.01 0.53 1.04
N VAL A 2 -25.09 -0.41 0.83
CA VAL A 2 -23.71 -0.40 1.37
C VAL A 2 -22.76 -0.86 0.26
N GLU A 3 -22.96 -0.34 -0.95
CA GLU A 3 -22.37 -0.91 -2.17
C GLU A 3 -22.08 0.17 -3.22
N GLN A 4 -21.64 1.35 -2.78
CA GLN A 4 -21.30 2.46 -3.69
C GLN A 4 -19.93 3.09 -3.43
N ASP A 5 -19.17 2.59 -2.44
CA ASP A 5 -17.83 3.12 -2.17
C ASP A 5 -16.79 1.99 -2.16
N PRO A 6 -16.28 1.58 -3.34
CA PRO A 6 -15.28 0.53 -3.49
C PRO A 6 -13.89 0.93 -2.96
N HIS A 7 -13.72 2.11 -2.35
CA HIS A 7 -12.42 2.66 -1.93
C HIS A 7 -11.93 2.18 -0.54
N ARG A 8 -12.25 0.95 -0.12
CA ARG A 8 -11.94 0.50 1.25
C ARG A 8 -10.63 -0.28 1.43
N LEU A 9 -9.93 -0.63 0.35
CA LEU A 9 -8.67 -1.38 0.45
C LEU A 9 -7.47 -0.49 0.75
N VAL A 10 -7.45 0.71 0.16
CA VAL A 10 -6.40 1.71 0.27
C VAL A 10 -7.09 3.07 0.33
N PRO A 11 -6.79 3.95 1.31
CA PRO A 11 -7.41 5.27 1.44
C PRO A 11 -6.85 6.25 0.41
N VAL A 12 -6.95 5.91 -0.88
CA VAL A 12 -6.35 6.65 -2.00
C VAL A 12 -6.88 8.08 -2.05
N ASP A 13 -8.16 8.29 -1.74
CA ASP A 13 -8.78 9.62 -1.81
C ASP A 13 -8.19 10.57 -0.76
N VAL A 14 -8.08 10.09 0.48
CA VAL A 14 -7.44 10.82 1.58
C VAL A 14 -5.97 11.09 1.27
N LEU A 15 -5.25 10.11 0.72
CA LEU A 15 -3.85 10.30 0.34
C LEU A 15 -3.71 11.32 -0.80
N ARG A 16 -4.61 11.32 -1.79
CA ARG A 16 -4.63 12.32 -2.87
C ARG A 16 -4.99 13.72 -2.36
N GLU A 17 -5.86 13.82 -1.37
CA GLU A 17 -6.13 15.08 -0.67
C GLU A 17 -4.89 15.58 0.07
N MET A 18 -4.19 14.71 0.80
CA MET A 18 -2.94 15.07 1.46
C MET A 18 -1.84 15.50 0.46
N VAL A 19 -1.78 14.93 -0.75
CA VAL A 19 -0.90 15.43 -1.83
C VAL A 19 -1.34 16.83 -2.26
N ARG A 20 -2.64 17.03 -2.52
CA ARG A 20 -3.20 18.34 -2.92
C ARG A 20 -2.96 19.44 -1.87
N GLU A 21 -3.05 19.09 -0.59
CA GLU A 21 -2.76 19.97 0.54
C GLU A 21 -1.24 20.20 0.76
N GLY A 22 -0.38 19.51 0.01
CA GLY A 22 1.08 19.61 0.15
C GLY A 22 1.64 18.93 1.40
N ARG A 23 0.84 18.11 2.09
CA ARG A 23 1.25 17.38 3.31
C ARG A 23 2.11 16.17 3.00
N ILE A 24 1.93 15.58 1.82
CA ILE A 24 2.81 14.52 1.28
C ILE A 24 3.24 14.90 -0.13
N GLY A 25 4.49 14.60 -0.50
CA GLY A 25 5.06 15.06 -1.77
C GLY A 25 4.45 14.37 -2.99
N LYS A 26 4.50 13.03 -3.03
CA LYS A 26 3.95 12.22 -4.12
C LYS A 26 3.46 10.88 -3.59
N LEU A 27 2.39 10.37 -4.18
CA LEU A 27 1.94 8.99 -3.99
C LEU A 27 2.74 8.07 -4.93
N HIS A 28 3.25 6.95 -4.41
CA HIS A 28 3.86 5.93 -5.25
C HIS A 28 2.81 5.36 -6.22
N GLU A 29 3.23 5.09 -7.46
CA GLU A 29 2.30 4.71 -8.55
C GLU A 29 1.87 3.24 -8.48
N GLU A 30 2.59 2.42 -7.71
CA GLU A 30 2.30 1.01 -7.51
C GLU A 30 1.76 0.74 -6.10
N PHE A 31 0.76 -0.14 -6.02
CA PHE A 31 0.27 -0.71 -4.78
C PHE A 31 0.65 -2.20 -4.72
N PHE A 32 1.29 -2.60 -3.63
CA PHE A 32 1.67 -4.00 -3.42
C PHE A 32 0.57 -4.73 -2.64
N SER A 33 0.05 -5.80 -3.22
CA SER A 33 -0.93 -6.68 -2.58
C SER A 33 -0.40 -8.11 -2.50
N THR A 34 -0.69 -8.81 -1.41
CA THR A 34 -0.43 -10.25 -1.28
C THR A 34 -1.74 -11.02 -1.41
N THR A 35 -1.79 -12.06 -2.23
CA THR A 35 -2.99 -12.91 -2.34
C THR A 35 -3.19 -13.70 -1.04
N GLY A 36 -4.21 -13.35 -0.29
CA GLY A 36 -4.57 -13.99 0.98
C GLY A 36 -5.28 -15.33 0.75
N ASN A 37 -4.57 -16.43 1.05
CA ASN A 37 -5.02 -17.67 1.70
C ASN A 37 -4.11 -18.83 1.25
N GLY A 38 -3.25 -19.31 2.14
CA GLY A 38 -2.41 -20.50 1.93
C GLY A 38 -0.90 -20.26 1.82
N ASN A 39 -0.43 -19.02 1.92
CA ASN A 39 1.01 -18.74 1.80
C ASN A 39 1.78 -19.11 3.09
N PRO A 40 2.82 -19.96 3.04
CA PRO A 40 3.64 -20.26 4.21
C PRO A 40 4.24 -18.98 4.81
N LEU A 41 4.33 -18.91 6.14
CA LEU A 41 4.89 -17.77 6.87
C LEU A 41 6.28 -17.36 6.33
N GLU A 42 7.09 -18.34 5.95
CA GLU A 42 8.41 -18.11 5.35
C GLU A 42 8.32 -17.34 4.02
N ASN A 43 7.36 -17.70 3.15
CA ASN A 43 7.17 -16.99 1.89
C ASN A 43 6.62 -15.57 2.13
N SER A 44 5.69 -15.39 3.07
CA SER A 44 5.21 -14.05 3.44
C SER A 44 6.35 -13.15 3.95
N ARG A 45 7.28 -13.71 4.75
CA ARG A 45 8.48 -13.00 5.20
C ARG A 45 9.43 -12.65 4.06
N ARG A 46 9.62 -13.57 3.10
CA ARG A 46 10.43 -13.31 1.90
C ARG A 46 9.83 -12.20 1.04
N MET A 47 8.55 -12.30 0.72
CA MET A 47 7.81 -11.30 -0.05
C MET A 47 7.88 -9.92 0.63
N GLY A 48 7.66 -9.85 1.94
CA GLY A 48 7.75 -8.59 2.68
C GLY A 48 9.15 -7.95 2.60
N ARG A 49 10.23 -8.74 2.66
CA ARG A 49 11.61 -8.24 2.49
C ARG A 49 11.87 -7.73 1.08
N GLU A 50 11.43 -8.45 0.06
CA GLU A 50 11.59 -8.04 -1.34
C GLU A 50 10.80 -6.76 -1.65
N MET A 51 9.57 -6.66 -1.15
CA MET A 51 8.74 -5.45 -1.23
C MET A 51 9.42 -4.26 -0.55
N ALA A 52 9.93 -4.44 0.67
CA ALA A 52 10.63 -3.38 1.39
C ALA A 52 11.90 -2.92 0.66
N ALA A 53 12.67 -3.85 0.07
CA ALA A 53 13.85 -3.52 -0.71
C ALA A 53 13.48 -2.67 -1.95
N ARG A 54 12.47 -3.08 -2.71
CA ARG A 54 11.98 -2.33 -3.88
C ARG A 54 11.49 -0.93 -3.51
N LEU A 55 10.72 -0.80 -2.43
CA LEU A 55 10.22 0.48 -1.96
C LEU A 55 11.37 1.41 -1.53
N LYS A 56 12.41 0.86 -0.89
CA LYS A 56 13.61 1.62 -0.52
C LYS A 56 14.42 2.06 -1.75
N GLU A 57 14.58 1.20 -2.74
CA GLU A 57 15.22 1.54 -4.02
C GLU A 57 14.43 2.59 -4.81
N ALA A 58 13.10 2.55 -4.73
CA ALA A 58 12.21 3.55 -5.33
C ALA A 58 12.17 4.90 -4.56
N GLY A 59 12.93 5.03 -3.47
CA GLY A 59 12.99 6.26 -2.67
C GLY A 59 11.71 6.53 -1.89
N VAL A 60 10.94 5.50 -1.53
CA VAL A 60 9.71 5.67 -0.74
C VAL A 60 10.07 5.92 0.72
N ASP A 61 9.67 7.08 1.23
CA ASP A 61 9.95 7.49 2.62
C ASP A 61 9.05 6.80 3.65
N SER A 62 7.84 6.40 3.27
CA SER A 62 6.82 5.88 4.20
C SER A 62 5.82 4.96 3.51
N VAL A 63 5.37 3.94 4.25
CA VAL A 63 4.45 2.91 3.77
C VAL A 63 3.29 2.77 4.75
N ILE A 64 2.07 2.67 4.22
CA ILE A 64 0.87 2.35 4.99
C ILE A 64 0.46 0.93 4.66
N LEU A 65 0.43 0.07 5.68
CA LEU A 65 -0.04 -1.31 5.55
C LEU A 65 -1.47 -1.40 6.08
N THR A 66 -2.43 -1.66 5.21
CA THR A 66 -3.84 -1.89 5.57
C THR A 66 -4.13 -3.38 5.62
N SER A 67 -4.90 -3.83 6.63
CA SER A 67 -5.45 -5.19 6.66
C SER A 67 -6.80 -5.19 5.94
N THR A 68 -7.01 -6.13 5.04
CA THR A 68 -8.31 -6.42 4.41
C THR A 68 -9.05 -7.52 5.12
#